data_AF-A0A2V7RF48-F1
#
_entry.id   AF-A0A2V7RF48-F1
#
_cell.length_a   1.000
_cell.length_b   1.000
_cell.length_c   1.000
_cell.angle_alpha   90.00
_cell.angle_beta   90.00
_cell.angle_gamma   90.00
#
_symmetry.space_group_name_H-M   'P 1'
#
loop_
_entity.id
_entity.type
_entity.pdbx_description
1 polymer ?
#
loop_
_entity_poly.entity_id
_entity_poly.type
_entity_poly.pdbx_seq_one_letter_code
_entity_poly.pdbx_strand_id
1 'polypeptide(L)' 'MTLHGVSGSLRVQTADEVYELAAGHLLLLDAGASIDIEALGAADLLLSISMHEEEQEQHEH' A
#
# COMPACT_ATOMS: atom_id res chain seq x y z
N MET A 1 -1.73 3.02 4.46
CA MET A 1 -0.78 3.03 3.33
C MET A 1 -1.56 2.85 2.03
N THR A 2 -1.11 3.38 0.89
CA THR A 2 -1.80 3.15 -0.39
C THR A 2 -0.84 2.62 -1.45
N LEU A 3 -1.30 1.63 -2.22
CA LEU A 3 -0.62 1.08 -3.38
C LEU A 3 -1.39 1.48 -4.64
N HIS A 4 -0.72 2.11 -5.61
CA HIS A 4 -1.32 2.54 -6.87
C HIS A 4 -0.73 1.74 -8.02
N GLY A 5 -1.59 1.13 -8.85
CA GLY A 5 -1.17 0.54 -10.11
C GLY A 5 -0.94 1.64 -11.15
N VAL A 6 0.29 1.81 -11.62
CA VAL A 6 0.64 2.84 -12.61
C VAL A 6 0.55 2.29 -14.03
N SER A 7 1.09 1.09 -14.24
CA SER A 7 1.05 0.37 -15.52
C SER A 7 0.92 -1.14 -15.29
N GLY A 8 0.41 -1.87 -16.28
CA GLY A 8 0.21 -3.32 -16.18
C GLY A 8 -0.79 -3.74 -15.09
N SER A 9 -0.61 -4.95 -14.57
CA SER A 9 -1.39 -5.51 -13.46
C SER A 9 -0.47 -6.15 -12.41
N LEU A 10 -0.85 -6.02 -11.15
CA LEU A 10 -0.16 -6.60 -10.00
C LEU A 10 -1.10 -7.57 -9.28
N ARG A 11 -0.59 -8.69 -8.79
CA ARG A 11 -1.27 -9.51 -7.79
C ARG A 11 -0.78 -9.08 -6.41
N VAL A 12 -1.71 -8.70 -5.55
CA VAL A 12 -1.42 -8.28 -4.17
C VAL A 12 -2.04 -9.29 -3.23
N GLN A 13 -1.21 -9.97 -2.43
CA GLN A 13 -1.66 -10.93 -1.45
C GLN A 13 -1.55 -10.33 -0.04
N THR A 14 -2.65 -10.36 0.71
CA THR A 14 -2.71 -10.04 2.13
C THR A 14 -2.85 -11.33 2.95
N ALA A 15 -3.01 -11.21 4.26
CA ALA A 15 -3.28 -12.36 5.13
C ALA A 15 -4.64 -13.03 4.82
N ASP A 16 -5.62 -12.23 4.39
CA ASP A 16 -7.01 -12.66 4.27
C ASP A 16 -7.44 -12.88 2.82
N GLU A 17 -6.84 -12.14 1.87
CA GLU A 17 -7.34 -12.08 0.49
C GLU A 17 -6.23 -11.85 -0.55
N VAL A 18 -6.56 -12.16 -1.80
CA VAL A 18 -5.71 -11.85 -2.96
C VAL A 18 -6.47 -10.91 -3.89
N TYR A 19 -5.86 -9.78 -4.22
CA TYR A 19 -6.38 -8.77 -5.13
C TYR A 19 -5.60 -8.75 -6.43
N GLU A 20 -6.28 -8.47 -7.54
CA GLU A 20 -5.62 -7.99 -8.76
C GLU A 20 -5.75 -6.47 -8.83
N LEU A 21 -4.62 -5.78 -8.84
CA LEU A 21 -4.52 -4.33 -8.92
C LEU A 21 -4.09 -3.93 -10.34
N ALA A 22 -5.05 -3.53 -11.16
CA ALA A 22 -4.81 -3.03 -12.52
C ALA A 22 -4.36 -1.56 -12.51
N ALA A 23 -3.72 -1.12 -13.60
CA ALA A 23 -3.37 0.28 -13.82
C ALA A 23 -4.55 1.24 -13.60
N GLY A 24 -4.29 2.38 -12.96
CA GLY A 24 -5.29 3.39 -12.61
C GLY A 24 -6.11 3.07 -11.34
N HIS A 25 -5.93 1.90 -10.74
CA HIS A 25 -6.60 1.53 -9.49
C HIS A 25 -5.69 1.74 -8.28
N LEU A 26 -6.34 1.89 -7.13
CA LEU A 26 -5.71 2.11 -5.83
C LEU A 26 -6.21 1.06 -4.85
N LEU A 27 -5.28 0.49 -4.08
CA LEU A 27 -5.58 -0.34 -2.91
C LEU A 27 -5.18 0.39 -1.64
N LEU A 28 -6.13 0.55 -0.72
CA LEU A 28 -5.89 1.07 0.62
C LEU A 28 -5.55 -0.09 1.55
N LEU A 29 -4.46 0.05 2.29
CA LEU A 29 -3.96 -0.98 3.20
C LEU A 29 -3.90 -0.43 4.62
N ASP A 30 -4.37 -1.26 5.55
CA ASP A 30 -4.36 -0.97 6.97
C ASP A 30 -2.93 -0.83 7.51
N ALA A 31 -2.80 -0.10 8.62
CA ALA A 31 -1.53 0.04 9.30
C ALA A 31 -1.05 -1.32 9.81
N GLY A 32 0.22 -1.65 9.54
CA GLY A 32 0.81 -2.93 9.93
C GLY A 32 0.43 -4.13 9.07
N ALA A 33 -0.34 -3.95 7.99
CA ALA A 33 -0.65 -5.03 7.07
C ALA A 33 0.62 -5.59 6.41
N SER A 34 0.80 -6.91 6.50
CA SER A 34 1.81 -7.63 5.71
C SER A 34 1.24 -7.93 4.33
N ILE A 35 1.99 -7.57 3.30
CA ILE A 35 1.59 -7.79 1.91
C ILE A 35 2.73 -8.37 1.11
N ASP A 36 2.37 -9.20 0.13
CA ASP A 36 3.25 -9.63 -0.94
C ASP A 36 2.71 -9.11 -2.28
N ILE A 37 3.61 -8.70 -3.17
CA ILE A 37 3.24 -8.09 -4.46
C ILE A 37 4.01 -8.77 -5.58
N GLU A 38 3.29 -9.32 -6.54
CA GLU A 38 3.83 -9.94 -7.75
C GLU A 38 3.35 -9.17 -8.99
N ALA A 39 4.25 -8.85 -9.92
CA ALA A 39 3.88 -8.27 -11.21
C ALA A 39 3.41 -9.36 -12.18
N LEU A 40 2.21 -9.20 -12.76
CA LEU A 40 1.67 -10.11 -13.77
C LEU A 40 2.16 -9.72 -15.17
N GLY A 41 3.49 -9.64 -15.32
CA GLY A 41 4.18 -9.12 -16.51
C GLY A 41 4.95 -7.84 -16.23
N ALA A 42 5.12 -6.99 -17.25
CA ALA A 42 5.72 -5.67 -17.06
C ALA A 42 4.69 -4.72 -16.42
N ALA A 43 4.97 -4.29 -15.19
CA ALA A 43 4.08 -3.42 -14.42
C ALA A 43 4.90 -2.46 -13.54
N ASP A 44 4.35 -1.26 -13.37
CA ASP A 44 4.89 -0.23 -12.49
C ASP A 44 3.88 0.08 -11.37
N LEU A 45 4.41 0.36 -10.17
CA LEU A 45 3.61 0.70 -9.00
C LEU A 45 4.14 1.96 -8.32
N LEU A 46 3.23 2.67 -7.65
CA LEU A 46 3.58 3.74 -6.71
C LEU A 46 3.10 3.37 -5.31
N LEU A 47 4.03 3.33 -4.36
CA LEU A 47 3.74 3.13 -2.94
C LEU A 47 3.75 4.48 -2.22
N SER A 48 2.65 4.83 -1.54
CA SER A 48 2.59 6.02 -0.68
C SER A 48 2.43 5.61 0.79
N ILE A 49 3.39 6.04 1.60
CA ILE A 49 3.44 5.79 3.03
C ILE A 49 3.22 7.13 3.73
N SER A 50 2.15 7.24 4.50
CA SER A 50 1.91 8.38 5.37
C SER A 50 2.32 7.99 6.79
N MET A 51 3.30 8.69 7.34
CA MET A 51 3.65 8.58 8.75
C MET A 51 2.91 9.70 9.48
N HIS A 52 2.09 9.34 10.47
CA HIS A 52 1.69 10.33 11.47
C HIS A 52 2.83 10.40 12.47
N GLU A 53 3.51 11.54 12.51
CA GLU A 53 4.33 11.89 13.66
C GLU A 53 3.34 12.06 14.81
N GLU A 54 3.41 11.19 15.82
CA GLU A 54 2.82 11.49 17.11
C GLU A 54 3.44 12.81 17.55
N GLU A 55 2.64 13.88 17.58
CA GLU A 55 3.02 15.12 18.24
C GLU A 55 3.50 14.72 19.63
N GLN A 56 4.81 14.83 19.85
CA GLN A 56 5.37 14.74 21.18
C GLN A 56 4.57 15.72 22.03
N GLU A 57 3.79 15.19 22.96
CA GLU A 57 3.23 15.91 24.09
C GLU A 57 4.42 16.53 24.86
N GLN A 58 4.90 17.68 24.38
CA GLN A 58 5.56 18.65 25.22
C GLN A 58 4.46 19.45 25.92
N HIS A 59 4.73 19.81 27.17
CA HIS A 59 3.94 20.61 28.13
C HIS A 59 3.03 19.75 29.02
N GLU A 60 3.12 19.69 30.36
CA GLU A 60 3.80 20.50 31.38
C GLU A 60 3.74 19.75 32.74
N HIS A 61 4.67 20.11 33.63
CA HIS A 61 4.78 19.85 35.09
C HIS A 61 5.73 18.75 35.58
#